data_AF-A0A6V8D9L5-F1
#
_entry.id   AF-A0A6V8D9L5-F1
#
_cell.length_a   1.000
_cell.length_b   1.000
_cell.length_c   1.000
_cell.angle_alpha   90.00
_cell.angle_beta   90.00
_cell.angle_gamma   90.00
#
_symmetry.space_group_name_H-M   'P 1'
#
loop_
_entity.id
_entity.type
_entity.pdbx_description
1 polymer ?
#
loop_
_entity_poly.entity_id
_entity_poly.type
_entity_poly.pdbx_seq_one_letter_code
_entity_poly.pdbx_strand_id
1 'polypeptide(L)'
;MNRMGLRKGKKNKAPIAPALGLPLPPLPGMPPMPAPPGAAPAPLPAALPPAPAPAPALPLPPAPAPAPAAPTQDQSVWDAAAAAKPQADDAYGDLWAKRSEKPLPQIYGHIDRISSADAGSLLDRYADRFGHALDRDIIVLRKKEHEDKVSEVRDAPVVELLETDSESDDISTQLSIIEDELRSLKPEYQAAKQSGDAQVLSELRPVLEALMAERKTLQAMMSGEAGEPSTANPIGEEEQAEDDMFATFVAIVDELLGSNLSAAVVEAFVASEDFATYEAVGSDPHNADEDMRAAFFSIVDSQLGNMAQEDIDAFVSSENFEIYSAIGAQYQ
;
A
#
# COMPACT_ATOMS: atom_id res chain seq x y z
N MET A 1 -3.21 52.33 50.88
CA MET A 1 -2.29 52.88 49.85
C MET A 1 -1.37 51.76 49.38
N ASN A 2 -1.27 51.51 48.08
CA ASN A 2 0.02 51.44 47.39
C ASN A 2 -0.19 51.50 45.87
N ARG A 3 0.44 52.53 45.31
CA ARG A 3 0.41 52.98 43.91
C ARG A 3 1.64 52.43 43.19
N MET A 4 1.42 52.13 41.91
CA MET A 4 2.31 52.40 40.77
C MET A 4 3.71 51.75 40.71
N GLY A 5 4.01 51.15 39.56
CA GLY A 5 5.41 50.91 39.17
C GLY A 5 5.62 50.13 37.88
N LEU A 6 5.39 50.76 36.72
CA LEU A 6 5.86 50.32 35.40
C LEU A 6 7.38 50.06 35.41
N ARG A 7 7.81 48.94 34.82
CA ARG A 7 9.19 48.75 34.32
C ARG A 7 9.18 48.02 32.99
N LYS A 8 9.44 48.79 31.94
CA LYS A 8 9.58 48.39 30.53
C LYS A 8 10.99 47.81 30.34
N GLY A 9 11.10 46.53 29.98
CA GLY A 9 12.36 45.86 29.64
C GLY A 9 12.37 45.45 28.18
N LYS A 10 13.14 46.18 27.37
CA LYS A 10 13.44 45.92 25.96
C LYS A 10 14.76 45.13 25.88
N LYS A 11 14.83 44.08 25.05
CA LYS A 11 15.98 43.29 24.51
C LYS A 11 15.43 41.88 24.20
N ASN A 12 15.69 41.15 23.12
CA ASN A 12 16.47 41.29 21.89
C ASN A 12 15.83 40.34 20.87
N LYS A 13 15.77 40.74 19.58
CA LYS A 13 15.43 39.83 18.48
C LYS A 13 16.58 38.85 18.27
N ALA A 14 16.26 37.55 18.24
CA ALA A 14 17.09 36.53 17.59
C ALA A 14 16.30 36.02 16.36
N PRO A 15 16.95 35.83 15.20
CA PRO A 15 16.30 35.40 13.98
C PRO A 15 15.94 33.91 14.02
N ILE A 16 14.76 33.62 13.49
CA ILE A 16 14.20 32.30 13.24
C ILE A 16 15.12 31.53 12.27
N ALA A 17 15.49 30.30 12.65
CA ALA A 17 16.22 29.37 11.80
C ALA A 17 15.38 28.97 10.57
N PRO A 18 15.96 28.89 9.36
CA PRO A 18 15.25 28.41 8.19
C PRO A 18 15.04 26.90 8.28
N ALA A 19 13.80 26.47 8.06
CA ALA A 19 13.42 25.07 7.97
C ALA A 19 14.24 24.35 6.89
N LEU A 20 14.82 23.22 7.27
CA LEU A 20 15.55 22.30 6.41
C LEU A 20 14.57 21.53 5.51
N GLY A 21 14.77 21.66 4.20
CA GLY A 21 14.86 20.51 3.29
C GLY A 21 13.58 19.80 2.86
N LEU A 22 12.80 20.43 1.98
CA LEU A 22 12.07 19.70 0.93
C LEU A 22 12.82 19.95 -0.39
N PRO A 23 13.30 18.93 -1.13
CA PRO A 23 14.01 19.17 -2.37
C PRO A 23 13.03 19.64 -3.46
N LEU A 24 13.20 20.87 -3.93
CA LEU A 24 12.56 21.34 -5.16
C LEU A 24 13.14 20.56 -6.37
N PRO A 25 12.33 20.28 -7.40
CA PRO A 25 12.81 19.62 -8.62
C PRO A 25 13.81 20.52 -9.37
N PRO A 26 14.85 19.97 -10.00
CA PRO A 26 15.85 20.75 -10.72
C PRO A 26 15.25 21.34 -12.02
N LEU A 27 15.39 22.65 -12.21
CA LEU A 27 15.12 23.30 -13.48
C LEU A 27 16.19 22.90 -14.52
N PRO A 28 15.82 22.66 -15.79
CA PRO A 28 16.76 22.21 -16.82
C PRO A 28 17.60 23.38 -17.38
N GLY A 29 18.92 23.17 -17.52
CA GLY A 29 19.73 23.90 -18.50
C GLY A 29 20.87 24.79 -18.00
N MET A 30 21.70 24.37 -17.04
CA MET A 30 23.01 25.00 -16.82
C MET A 30 24.16 23.97 -16.79
N PRO A 31 25.35 24.32 -17.33
CA PRO A 31 26.49 23.41 -17.46
C PRO A 31 27.15 23.12 -16.09
N PRO A 32 27.67 21.91 -15.85
CA PRO A 32 28.28 21.56 -14.57
C PRO A 32 29.64 22.25 -14.38
N MET A 33 29.86 22.79 -13.17
CA MET A 33 31.20 23.23 -12.74
C MET A 33 32.10 22.02 -12.43
N PRO A 34 33.43 22.13 -12.58
CA PRO A 34 34.36 21.01 -12.36
C PRO A 34 34.55 20.70 -10.87
N ALA A 35 34.60 19.41 -10.54
CA ALA A 35 34.80 18.89 -9.18
C ALA A 35 36.31 18.75 -8.80
N PRO A 36 36.67 18.88 -7.50
CA PRO A 36 38.03 18.65 -6.99
C PRO A 36 38.37 17.14 -6.87
N PRO A 37 39.67 16.76 -6.83
CA PRO A 37 40.11 15.38 -6.98
C PRO A 37 40.15 14.63 -5.64
N GLY A 38 39.66 13.38 -5.60
CA GLY A 38 40.00 12.44 -4.52
C GLY A 38 38.85 11.67 -3.84
N ALA A 39 37.81 11.24 -4.56
CA ALA A 39 36.85 10.27 -4.03
C ALA A 39 36.65 9.09 -5.01
N ALA A 40 36.70 7.87 -4.47
CA ALA A 40 36.57 6.61 -5.19
C ALA A 40 35.20 6.49 -5.91
N PRO A 41 35.10 5.74 -7.03
CA PRO A 41 33.85 5.60 -7.76
C PRO A 41 32.86 4.74 -6.97
N ALA A 42 31.69 5.31 -6.67
CA ALA A 42 30.53 4.55 -6.22
C ALA A 42 29.98 3.71 -7.40
N PRO A 43 29.43 2.50 -7.14
CA PRO A 43 28.87 1.67 -8.19
C PRO A 43 27.64 2.34 -8.82
N LEU A 44 27.56 2.28 -10.15
CA LEU A 44 26.44 2.78 -10.95
C LEU A 44 25.14 2.08 -10.53
N PRO A 45 24.02 2.80 -10.35
CA PRO A 45 22.71 2.15 -10.21
C PRO A 45 22.35 1.47 -11.54
N ALA A 46 21.86 0.24 -11.44
CA ALA A 46 21.40 -0.57 -12.56
C ALA A 46 20.36 0.18 -13.42
N ALA A 47 20.49 0.03 -14.74
CA ALA A 47 19.54 0.58 -15.70
C ALA A 47 18.15 -0.03 -15.49
N LEU A 48 17.15 0.84 -15.34
CA LEU A 48 15.74 0.46 -15.36
C LEU A 48 15.39 -0.24 -16.70
N PRO A 49 14.55 -1.30 -16.68
CA PRO A 49 14.08 -1.93 -17.91
C PRO A 49 13.26 -0.94 -18.76
N PRO A 50 13.28 -1.06 -20.10
CA PRO A 50 12.51 -0.18 -20.98
C PRO A 50 11.01 -0.36 -20.75
N ALA A 51 10.29 0.75 -20.71
CA ALA A 51 8.83 0.79 -20.55
C ALA A 51 8.13 -0.01 -21.67
N PRO A 52 7.03 -0.73 -21.36
CA PRO A 52 6.24 -1.42 -22.37
C PRO A 52 5.62 -0.42 -23.36
N ALA A 53 5.62 -0.79 -24.64
CA ALA A 53 5.04 -0.01 -25.73
C ALA A 53 3.54 0.30 -25.46
N PRO A 54 3.02 1.46 -25.94
CA PRO A 54 1.61 1.79 -25.76
C PRO A 54 0.72 0.78 -26.49
N ALA A 55 -0.26 0.24 -25.77
CA ALA A 55 -1.30 -0.60 -26.33
C ALA A 55 -2.07 0.15 -27.45
N PRO A 56 -2.56 -0.56 -28.50
CA PRO A 56 -3.34 0.06 -29.55
C PRO A 56 -4.65 0.63 -28.97
N ALA A 57 -4.95 1.88 -29.32
CA ALA A 57 -6.16 2.57 -28.91
C ALA A 57 -7.40 1.79 -29.36
N LEU A 58 -8.30 1.49 -28.42
CA LEU A 58 -9.65 1.00 -28.72
C LEU A 58 -10.41 2.05 -29.54
N PRO A 59 -11.21 1.64 -30.55
CA PRO A 59 -11.95 2.59 -31.38
C PRO A 59 -13.05 3.26 -30.56
N LEU A 60 -13.07 4.59 -30.57
CA LEU A 60 -14.16 5.41 -30.04
C LEU A 60 -15.48 5.11 -30.78
N PRO A 61 -16.63 5.08 -30.10
CA PRO A 61 -17.92 5.00 -30.76
C PRO A 61 -18.18 6.26 -31.62
N PRO A 62 -18.87 6.12 -32.76
CA PRO A 62 -19.11 7.24 -33.67
C PRO A 62 -20.00 8.30 -33.02
N ALA A 63 -19.59 9.57 -33.15
CA ALA A 63 -20.39 10.73 -32.76
C ALA A 63 -21.71 10.78 -33.56
N PRO A 64 -22.82 11.25 -32.96
CA PRO A 64 -24.08 11.41 -33.67
C PRO A 64 -23.96 12.49 -34.75
N ALA A 65 -24.61 12.23 -35.89
CA ALA A 65 -24.55 13.04 -37.11
C ALA A 65 -25.04 14.50 -36.91
N PRO A 66 -24.53 15.45 -37.73
CA PRO A 66 -24.99 16.84 -37.71
C PRO A 66 -26.42 16.94 -38.29
N ALA A 67 -27.30 17.62 -37.56
CA ALA A 67 -28.63 18.01 -38.04
C ALA A 67 -28.51 19.06 -39.17
N PRO A 68 -29.45 19.10 -40.13
CA PRO A 68 -29.32 19.84 -41.37
C PRO A 68 -29.50 21.35 -41.18
N ALA A 69 -28.77 22.11 -42.00
CA ALA A 69 -28.86 23.55 -42.13
C ALA A 69 -30.27 24.02 -42.51
N ALA A 70 -30.75 25.06 -41.83
CA ALA A 70 -31.89 25.88 -42.23
C ALA A 70 -31.41 27.33 -42.47
N PRO A 71 -32.06 28.08 -43.36
CA PRO A 71 -31.39 28.99 -44.28
C PRO A 71 -31.18 30.40 -43.73
N THR A 72 -30.14 31.04 -44.26
CA THR A 72 -29.91 32.48 -44.31
C THR A 72 -31.21 33.25 -44.59
N GLN A 73 -31.65 34.09 -43.64
CA GLN A 73 -32.66 35.09 -43.93
C GLN A 73 -32.00 36.35 -44.49
N ASP A 74 -32.35 36.57 -45.74
CA ASP A 74 -32.08 37.71 -46.58
C ASP A 74 -32.63 39.00 -45.95
N GLN A 75 -31.82 40.05 -46.02
CA GLN A 75 -32.26 41.43 -45.88
C GLN A 75 -33.01 41.79 -47.17
N SER A 76 -34.27 42.21 -47.09
CA SER A 76 -34.87 43.28 -47.92
C SER A 76 -36.35 43.06 -48.20
N VAL A 77 -37.17 43.55 -47.30
CA VAL A 77 -38.54 44.06 -47.53
C VAL A 77 -38.76 44.79 -46.21
N TRP A 78 -38.61 46.11 -46.10
CA TRP A 78 -39.70 47.07 -46.31
C TRP A 78 -39.13 48.48 -46.56
N ASP A 79 -38.49 48.71 -47.71
CA ASP A 79 -38.53 50.04 -48.31
C ASP A 79 -39.76 50.11 -49.21
N ALA A 80 -40.82 50.77 -48.71
CA ALA A 80 -41.80 51.57 -49.46
C ALA A 80 -43.18 51.59 -48.78
N ALA A 81 -43.36 52.50 -47.82
CA ALA A 81 -44.63 53.19 -47.64
C ALA A 81 -44.35 54.61 -47.15
N ALA A 82 -44.39 55.54 -48.09
CA ALA A 82 -44.14 56.95 -47.87
C ALA A 82 -45.22 57.61 -47.00
N ALA A 83 -44.75 58.54 -46.16
CA ALA A 83 -45.43 59.74 -45.68
C ALA A 83 -46.74 59.60 -44.86
N ALA A 84 -46.59 59.64 -43.52
CA ALA A 84 -47.57 60.25 -42.63
C ALA A 84 -46.87 60.89 -41.42
N LYS A 85 -47.17 62.17 -41.14
CA LYS A 85 -46.74 62.90 -39.93
C LYS A 85 -47.54 62.43 -38.70
N PRO A 86 -47.06 62.69 -37.46
CA PRO A 86 -47.23 61.80 -36.31
C PRO A 86 -48.55 62.02 -35.59
N GLN A 87 -49.19 60.92 -35.18
CA GLN A 87 -50.09 60.92 -34.03
C GLN A 87 -49.40 60.15 -32.92
N ALA A 88 -48.96 60.91 -31.90
CA ALA A 88 -48.49 60.35 -30.65
C ALA A 88 -49.71 59.85 -29.88
N ASP A 89 -50.01 58.57 -29.99
CA ASP A 89 -50.92 57.91 -29.08
C ASP A 89 -50.10 57.43 -27.88
N ASP A 90 -50.30 58.08 -26.72
CA ASP A 90 -49.74 57.75 -25.40
C ASP A 90 -50.01 56.30 -24.95
N ALA A 91 -50.81 55.54 -25.71
CA ALA A 91 -51.14 54.14 -25.48
C ALA A 91 -49.91 53.20 -25.50
N TYR A 92 -48.85 53.53 -26.26
CA TYR A 92 -47.63 52.71 -26.26
C TYR A 92 -46.75 52.97 -25.04
N GLY A 93 -46.74 54.20 -24.52
CA GLY A 93 -45.99 54.58 -23.31
C GLY A 93 -46.60 53.98 -22.03
N ASP A 94 -47.92 53.91 -21.96
CA ASP A 94 -48.66 53.36 -20.81
C ASP A 94 -48.42 51.86 -20.56
N LEU A 95 -48.07 51.10 -21.60
CA LEU A 95 -47.71 49.68 -21.48
C LEU A 95 -46.36 49.46 -20.77
N TRP A 96 -45.50 50.49 -20.73
CA TRP A 96 -44.19 50.47 -20.06
C TRP A 96 -44.18 51.28 -18.76
N ALA A 97 -45.06 52.28 -18.63
CA ALA A 97 -45.16 53.12 -17.43
C ALA A 97 -45.46 52.32 -16.14
N LYS A 98 -46.12 51.15 -16.26
CA LYS A 98 -46.42 50.26 -15.12
C LYS A 98 -45.34 49.21 -14.81
N ARG A 99 -44.26 49.09 -15.62
CA ARG A 99 -43.22 48.08 -15.40
C ARG A 99 -42.06 48.60 -14.54
N SER A 100 -41.87 49.91 -14.44
CA SER A 100 -40.74 50.47 -13.69
C SER A 100 -41.10 51.76 -12.96
N GLU A 101 -41.19 51.68 -11.62
CA GLU A 101 -41.36 52.85 -10.74
C GLU A 101 -40.09 53.70 -10.59
N LYS A 102 -38.96 53.23 -11.14
CA LYS A 102 -37.67 53.91 -11.10
C LYS A 102 -37.51 54.81 -12.33
N PRO A 103 -36.92 56.01 -12.20
CA PRO A 103 -36.79 56.94 -13.32
C PRO A 103 -35.92 56.33 -14.44
N LEU A 104 -36.31 56.57 -15.70
CA LEU A 104 -35.70 55.98 -16.89
C LEU A 104 -34.15 56.05 -16.96
N PRO A 105 -33.48 57.15 -16.54
CA PRO A 105 -32.02 57.22 -16.49
C PRO A 105 -31.38 56.20 -15.55
N GLN A 106 -32.07 55.86 -14.45
CA GLN A 106 -31.62 54.87 -13.49
C GLN A 106 -31.69 53.47 -14.10
N ILE A 107 -32.76 53.16 -14.85
CA ILE A 107 -32.93 51.88 -15.54
C ILE A 107 -31.83 51.67 -16.59
N TYR A 108 -31.55 52.68 -17.44
CA TYR A 108 -30.47 52.59 -18.43
C TYR A 108 -29.09 52.43 -17.78
N GLY A 109 -28.82 53.12 -16.66
CA GLY A 109 -27.59 52.94 -15.92
C GLY A 109 -27.46 51.57 -15.24
N HIS A 110 -28.57 50.96 -14.78
CA HIS A 110 -28.55 49.63 -14.18
C HIS A 110 -28.36 48.55 -15.26
N ILE A 111 -29.01 48.70 -16.41
CA ILE A 111 -28.84 47.80 -17.56
C ILE A 111 -27.41 47.85 -18.09
N ASP A 112 -26.82 49.04 -18.20
CA ASP A 112 -25.43 49.21 -18.67
C ASP A 112 -24.41 48.61 -17.69
N ARG A 113 -24.64 48.71 -16.37
CA ARG A 113 -23.81 48.05 -15.34
C ARG A 113 -23.94 46.53 -15.37
N ILE A 114 -25.14 45.97 -15.54
CA ILE A 114 -25.34 44.51 -15.60
C ILE A 114 -24.72 43.92 -16.89
N SER A 115 -24.75 44.68 -18.00
CA SER A 115 -24.21 44.29 -19.30
C SER A 115 -22.68 44.44 -19.39
N SER A 116 -22.13 45.49 -18.77
CA SER A 116 -20.69 45.69 -18.69
C SER A 116 -20.06 44.79 -17.62
N ALA A 117 -18.85 44.29 -17.87
CA ALA A 117 -18.14 43.44 -16.92
C ALA A 117 -17.71 44.18 -15.62
N ASP A 118 -17.96 45.49 -15.54
CA ASP A 118 -17.65 46.39 -14.41
C ASP A 118 -18.80 46.50 -13.38
N ALA A 119 -19.81 45.64 -13.43
CA ALA A 119 -20.66 45.45 -12.27
C ALA A 119 -19.85 44.74 -11.17
N GLY A 120 -19.90 45.24 -9.94
CA GLY A 120 -19.15 44.71 -8.80
C GLY A 120 -19.40 43.21 -8.50
N SER A 121 -18.98 42.79 -7.29
CA SER A 121 -19.11 41.41 -6.83
C SER A 121 -20.47 40.80 -7.19
N LEU A 122 -20.48 39.51 -7.54
CA LEU A 122 -21.67 38.73 -7.88
C LEU A 122 -22.84 38.95 -6.89
N LEU A 123 -22.51 39.23 -5.62
CA LEU A 123 -23.46 39.55 -4.54
C LEU A 123 -24.19 40.89 -4.74
N ASP A 124 -23.51 41.91 -5.25
CA ASP A 124 -24.08 43.24 -5.54
C ASP A 124 -25.04 43.17 -6.74
N ARG A 125 -24.70 42.34 -7.74
CA ARG A 125 -25.59 42.02 -8.88
C ARG A 125 -26.83 41.23 -8.43
N TYR A 126 -26.67 40.32 -7.47
CA TYR A 126 -27.78 39.55 -6.90
C TYR A 126 -28.72 40.43 -6.06
N ALA A 127 -28.14 41.34 -5.28
CA ALA A 127 -28.87 42.28 -4.44
C ALA A 127 -29.80 43.21 -5.24
N ASP A 128 -29.39 43.68 -6.41
CA ASP A 128 -30.17 44.63 -7.22
C ASP A 128 -31.33 43.95 -7.97
N ARG A 129 -31.19 42.67 -8.35
CA ARG A 129 -32.21 41.91 -9.09
C ARG A 129 -33.23 41.20 -8.18
N PHE A 130 -32.81 40.71 -7.02
CA PHE A 130 -33.67 39.93 -6.13
C PHE A 130 -33.95 40.62 -4.78
N GLY A 131 -33.25 41.72 -4.47
CA GLY A 131 -33.27 42.34 -3.15
C GLY A 131 -32.48 41.54 -2.10
N HIS A 132 -32.06 42.20 -1.02
CA HIS A 132 -31.33 41.54 0.08
C HIS A 132 -32.19 40.57 0.92
N ALA A 133 -33.49 40.43 0.65
CA ALA A 133 -34.37 39.53 1.39
C ALA A 133 -33.99 38.06 1.19
N LEU A 134 -33.74 37.65 -0.07
CA LEU A 134 -33.39 36.27 -0.40
C LEU A 134 -32.01 35.89 0.16
N ASP A 135 -31.05 36.81 0.08
CA ASP A 135 -29.69 36.58 0.60
C ASP A 135 -29.68 36.54 2.14
N ARG A 136 -30.50 37.38 2.81
CA ARG A 136 -30.68 37.32 4.28
C ARG A 136 -31.31 36.01 4.73
N ASP A 137 -32.38 35.57 4.07
CA ASP A 137 -33.06 34.32 4.42
C ASP A 137 -32.17 33.11 4.15
N ILE A 138 -31.42 33.11 3.05
CA ILE A 138 -30.45 32.05 2.74
C ILE A 138 -29.27 32.06 3.72
N ILE A 139 -28.77 33.23 4.14
CA ILE A 139 -27.71 33.31 5.15
C ILE A 139 -28.22 32.79 6.49
N VAL A 140 -29.45 33.12 6.90
CA VAL A 140 -30.04 32.60 8.14
C VAL A 140 -30.28 31.10 8.04
N LEU A 141 -30.78 30.59 6.91
CA LEU A 141 -30.97 29.16 6.69
C LEU A 141 -29.63 28.41 6.69
N ARG A 142 -28.61 28.89 5.95
CA ARG A 142 -27.28 28.27 5.96
C ARG A 142 -26.59 28.36 7.33
N LYS A 143 -26.77 29.48 8.03
CA LYS A 143 -26.25 29.65 9.40
C LYS A 143 -26.94 28.68 10.36
N LYS A 144 -28.26 28.54 10.25
CA LYS A 144 -29.04 27.57 11.02
C LYS A 144 -28.62 26.14 10.69
N GLU A 145 -28.50 25.78 9.41
CA GLU A 145 -28.02 24.46 9.00
C GLU A 145 -26.61 24.16 9.53
N HIS A 146 -25.73 25.17 9.58
CA HIS A 146 -24.40 25.03 10.16
C HIS A 146 -24.46 24.90 11.69
N GLU A 147 -25.28 25.71 12.37
CA GLU A 147 -25.50 25.61 13.82
C GLU A 147 -26.13 24.27 14.22
N ASP A 148 -27.10 23.78 13.45
CA ASP A 148 -27.76 22.48 13.64
C ASP A 148 -26.73 21.35 13.50
N LYS A 149 -25.89 21.36 12.45
CA LYS A 149 -24.80 20.38 12.27
C LYS A 149 -23.75 20.45 13.38
N VAL A 150 -23.37 21.66 13.81
CA VAL A 150 -22.43 21.84 14.92
C VAL A 150 -23.04 21.34 16.24
N SER A 151 -24.34 21.57 16.46
CA SER A 151 -25.05 21.05 17.63
C SER A 151 -25.15 19.53 17.60
N GLU A 152 -25.41 18.93 16.44
CA GLU A 152 -25.43 17.47 16.26
C GLU A 152 -24.07 16.85 16.58
N VAL A 153 -22.97 17.45 16.10
CA VAL A 153 -21.61 16.99 16.42
C VAL A 153 -21.26 17.19 17.90
N ARG A 154 -21.76 18.26 18.54
CA ARG A 154 -21.49 18.58 19.95
C ARG A 154 -22.33 17.73 20.91
N ASP A 155 -23.56 17.42 20.53
CA ASP A 155 -24.53 16.67 21.32
C ASP A 155 -24.41 15.16 21.06
N ALA A 156 -23.77 14.76 19.96
CA ALA A 156 -23.36 13.40 19.75
C ALA A 156 -22.47 12.96 20.92
N PRO A 157 -22.73 11.79 21.52
CA PRO A 157 -21.85 11.24 22.55
C PRO A 157 -20.46 11.09 21.95
N VAL A 158 -19.46 11.62 22.65
CA VAL A 158 -18.05 11.45 22.28
C VAL A 158 -17.75 9.95 22.45
N VAL A 159 -17.71 9.23 21.33
CA VAL A 159 -17.19 7.87 21.28
C VAL A 159 -15.68 8.00 21.24
N GLU A 160 -15.04 7.94 22.40
CA GLU A 160 -13.62 7.62 22.46
C GLU A 160 -13.49 6.17 21.99
N LEU A 161 -12.87 5.97 20.84
CA LEU A 161 -12.39 4.65 20.43
C LEU A 161 -11.30 4.27 21.43
N LEU A 162 -11.66 3.55 22.49
CA LEU A 162 -10.72 2.81 23.30
C LEU A 162 -10.11 1.75 22.37
N GLU A 163 -9.02 2.08 21.70
CA GLU A 163 -8.09 1.05 21.23
C GLU A 163 -7.62 0.27 22.47
N THR A 164 -8.25 -0.88 22.70
CA THR A 164 -7.57 -2.18 22.81
C THR A 164 -6.54 -2.38 23.93
N ASP A 165 -6.45 -1.54 24.97
CA ASP A 165 -5.69 -1.95 26.18
C ASP A 165 -6.38 -3.16 26.87
N SER A 166 -7.71 -3.16 26.94
CA SER A 166 -8.46 -4.28 27.52
C SER A 166 -8.50 -5.52 26.61
N GLU A 167 -8.59 -5.33 25.29
CA GLU A 167 -8.57 -6.45 24.33
C GLU A 167 -7.17 -7.08 24.23
N SER A 168 -6.10 -6.28 24.31
CA SER A 168 -4.74 -6.82 24.34
C SER A 168 -4.45 -7.58 25.64
N ASP A 169 -4.93 -7.09 26.78
CA ASP A 169 -4.90 -7.83 28.05
C ASP A 169 -5.70 -9.15 27.93
N ASP A 170 -6.91 -9.13 27.39
CA ASP A 170 -7.74 -10.33 27.19
C ASP A 170 -7.05 -11.35 26.26
N ILE A 171 -6.49 -10.91 25.12
CA ILE A 171 -5.74 -11.76 24.18
C ILE A 171 -4.49 -12.34 24.86
N SER A 172 -3.78 -11.55 25.67
CA SER A 172 -2.60 -12.03 26.40
C SER A 172 -2.95 -13.11 27.43
N THR A 173 -4.10 -12.99 28.12
CA THR A 173 -4.57 -14.02 29.04
C THR A 173 -4.95 -15.30 28.30
N GLN A 174 -5.63 -15.21 27.16
CA GLN A 174 -5.96 -16.36 26.32
C GLN A 174 -4.71 -17.06 25.80
N LEU A 175 -3.69 -16.30 25.38
CA LEU A 175 -2.40 -16.85 24.94
C LEU A 175 -1.73 -17.65 26.07
N SER A 176 -1.73 -17.12 27.30
CA SER A 176 -1.13 -17.81 28.45
C SER A 176 -1.81 -19.15 28.76
N ILE A 177 -3.14 -19.22 28.63
CA ILE A 177 -3.91 -20.45 28.85
C ILE A 177 -3.51 -21.51 27.81
N ILE A 178 -3.46 -21.13 26.55
CA ILE A 178 -3.07 -22.02 25.44
C ILE A 178 -1.63 -22.52 25.60
N GLU A 179 -0.70 -21.66 26.03
CA GLU A 179 0.69 -22.06 26.26
C GLU A 179 0.84 -23.05 27.42
N ASP A 180 0.07 -22.88 28.49
CA ASP A 180 0.05 -23.83 29.61
C ASP A 180 -0.57 -25.17 29.20
N GLU A 181 -1.64 -25.16 28.38
CA GLU A 181 -2.22 -26.36 27.80
C GLU A 181 -1.23 -27.09 26.89
N LEU A 182 -0.55 -26.38 25.98
CA LEU A 182 0.51 -26.94 25.13
C LEU A 182 1.66 -27.53 25.96
N ARG A 183 2.07 -26.85 27.04
CA ARG A 183 3.11 -27.35 27.94
C ARG A 183 2.69 -28.62 28.67
N SER A 184 1.41 -28.78 28.97
CA SER A 184 0.86 -29.98 29.61
C SER A 184 0.70 -31.17 28.64
N LEU A 185 0.27 -30.91 27.40
CA LEU A 185 -0.02 -31.95 26.40
C LEU A 185 1.22 -32.43 25.62
N LYS A 186 2.23 -31.58 25.42
CA LYS A 186 3.48 -31.94 24.73
C LYS A 186 4.21 -33.15 25.36
N PRO A 187 4.40 -33.25 26.69
CA PRO A 187 5.03 -34.44 27.29
C PRO A 187 4.15 -35.68 27.16
N GLU A 188 2.83 -35.57 27.19
CA GLU A 188 1.91 -36.69 27.01
C GLU A 188 1.97 -37.23 25.57
N TYR A 189 2.04 -36.34 24.58
CA TYR A 189 2.27 -36.71 23.18
C TYR A 189 3.62 -37.41 22.98
N GLN A 190 4.69 -36.91 23.60
CA GLN A 190 6.01 -37.55 23.53
C GLN A 190 6.02 -38.92 24.21
N ALA A 191 5.36 -39.06 25.35
CA ALA A 191 5.20 -40.35 26.03
C ALA A 191 4.42 -41.34 25.16
N ALA A 192 3.30 -40.91 24.55
CA ALA A 192 2.51 -41.72 23.63
C ALA A 192 3.28 -42.09 22.35
N LYS A 193 4.15 -41.19 21.86
CA LYS A 193 5.05 -41.45 20.72
C LYS A 193 6.10 -42.50 21.09
N GLN A 194 6.64 -42.45 22.31
CA GLN A 194 7.61 -43.43 22.81
C GLN A 194 6.98 -44.79 23.14
N SER A 195 5.74 -44.82 23.66
CA SER A 195 5.01 -46.06 23.95
C SER A 195 4.39 -46.69 22.70
N GLY A 196 4.26 -45.94 21.60
CA GLY A 196 3.65 -46.41 20.36
C GLY A 196 2.12 -46.50 20.45
N ASP A 197 1.49 -45.80 21.39
CA ASP A 197 0.04 -45.81 21.59
C ASP A 197 -0.67 -45.02 20.48
N ALA A 198 -0.94 -45.70 19.37
CA ALA A 198 -1.55 -45.12 18.16
C ALA A 198 -2.91 -44.44 18.43
N GLN A 199 -3.67 -44.93 19.40
CA GLN A 199 -4.97 -44.37 19.76
C GLN A 199 -4.82 -42.99 20.43
N VAL A 200 -3.92 -42.88 21.42
CA VAL A 200 -3.63 -41.62 22.11
C VAL A 200 -3.00 -40.61 21.15
N LEU A 201 -2.12 -41.05 20.25
CA LEU A 201 -1.55 -40.20 19.20
C LEU A 201 -2.60 -39.65 18.24
N SER A 202 -3.60 -40.46 17.88
CA SER A 202 -4.68 -40.02 16.99
C SER A 202 -5.60 -38.97 17.64
N GLU A 203 -5.71 -38.98 18.97
CA GLU A 203 -6.49 -38.01 19.73
C GLU A 203 -5.69 -36.73 20.02
N LEU A 204 -4.40 -36.84 20.36
CA LEU A 204 -3.57 -35.69 20.72
C LEU A 204 -3.10 -34.85 19.53
N ARG A 205 -2.87 -35.45 18.34
CA ARG A 205 -2.43 -34.73 17.14
C ARG A 205 -3.35 -33.57 16.74
N PRO A 206 -4.67 -33.78 16.51
CA PRO A 206 -5.56 -32.70 16.10
C PRO A 206 -5.74 -31.63 17.19
N VAL A 207 -5.66 -32.02 18.47
CA VAL A 207 -5.78 -31.10 19.60
C VAL A 207 -4.55 -30.18 19.69
N LEU A 208 -3.34 -30.71 19.56
CA LEU A 208 -2.11 -29.93 19.55
C LEU A 208 -2.06 -28.99 18.34
N GLU A 209 -2.47 -29.47 17.16
CA GLU A 209 -2.53 -28.66 15.94
C GLU A 209 -3.51 -27.48 16.10
N ALA A 210 -4.69 -27.73 16.66
CA ALA A 210 -5.67 -26.68 16.94
C ALA A 210 -5.14 -25.63 17.93
N LEU A 211 -4.50 -26.05 19.03
CA LEU A 211 -3.91 -25.14 20.01
C LEU A 211 -2.75 -24.33 19.44
N MET A 212 -1.92 -24.93 18.59
CA MET A 212 -0.84 -24.22 17.90
C MET A 212 -1.37 -23.19 16.90
N ALA A 213 -2.43 -23.52 16.17
CA ALA A 213 -3.09 -22.59 15.26
C ALA A 213 -3.68 -21.41 16.03
N GLU A 214 -4.41 -21.66 17.13
CA GLU A 214 -5.00 -20.61 17.97
C GLU A 214 -3.92 -19.71 18.57
N ARG A 215 -2.83 -20.28 19.11
CA ARG A 215 -1.66 -19.53 19.59
C ARG A 215 -1.11 -18.60 18.51
N LYS A 216 -0.91 -19.11 17.28
CA LYS A 216 -0.42 -18.31 16.15
C LYS A 216 -1.38 -17.15 15.84
N THR A 217 -2.69 -17.39 15.88
CA THR A 217 -3.69 -16.34 15.63
C THR A 217 -3.68 -15.25 16.70
N LEU A 218 -3.65 -15.61 17.98
CA LEU A 218 -3.59 -14.65 19.08
C LEU A 218 -2.26 -13.88 19.09
N GLN A 219 -1.16 -14.55 18.77
CA GLN A 219 0.15 -13.92 18.66
C GLN A 219 0.21 -12.90 17.51
N ALA A 220 -0.43 -13.21 16.36
CA ALA A 220 -0.56 -12.26 15.26
C ALA A 220 -1.41 -11.04 15.64
N MET A 221 -2.52 -11.26 16.37
CA MET A 221 -3.35 -10.17 16.91
C MET A 221 -2.57 -9.30 17.90
N MET A 222 -1.74 -9.88 18.79
CA MET A 222 -0.90 -9.13 19.73
C MET A 222 0.23 -8.35 19.04
N SER A 223 0.79 -8.89 17.96
CA SER A 223 1.89 -8.24 17.23
C SER A 223 1.42 -7.06 16.37
N GLY A 224 0.11 -6.79 16.31
CA GLY A 224 -0.45 -5.70 15.50
C GLY A 224 -0.32 -5.92 13.99
N GLU A 225 0.04 -7.14 13.57
CA GLU A 225 0.12 -7.54 12.17
C GLU A 225 -1.29 -7.93 11.70
N ALA A 226 -2.14 -6.91 11.52
CA ALA A 226 -3.41 -7.05 10.82
C ALA A 226 -3.12 -7.19 9.31
N GLY A 227 -2.53 -8.33 8.92
CA GLY A 227 -2.05 -8.60 7.58
C GLY A 227 -2.59 -9.93 7.07
N GLU A 228 -3.78 -9.86 6.46
CA GLU A 228 -4.38 -10.88 5.58
C GLU A 228 -4.70 -12.24 6.22
N PRO A 229 -5.79 -12.94 5.82
CA PRO A 229 -5.82 -14.39 5.91
C PRO A 229 -4.77 -14.91 4.92
N SER A 230 -3.49 -14.78 5.28
CA SER A 230 -2.45 -15.58 4.66
C SER A 230 -2.93 -17.00 4.79
N THR A 231 -3.16 -17.63 3.65
CA THR A 231 -3.41 -19.06 3.52
C THR A 231 -2.62 -19.76 4.59
N ALA A 232 -3.31 -20.54 5.41
CA ALA A 232 -2.70 -21.35 6.44
C ALA A 232 -1.60 -22.21 5.81
N ASN A 233 -0.37 -21.70 5.80
CA ASN A 233 0.80 -22.55 5.78
C ASN A 233 0.94 -22.99 7.23
N PRO A 234 0.62 -24.27 7.55
CA PRO A 234 0.92 -24.83 8.85
C PRO A 234 2.37 -24.53 9.20
N ILE A 235 2.65 -24.32 10.48
CA ILE A 235 4.04 -24.26 10.98
C ILE A 235 4.79 -25.58 10.68
N GLY A 236 4.06 -26.64 10.32
CA GLY A 236 4.62 -27.86 9.72
C GLY A 236 4.88 -27.81 8.21
N GLU A 237 4.42 -26.82 7.43
CA GLU A 237 4.73 -26.71 6.00
C GLU A 237 6.09 -26.07 5.73
N GLU A 238 6.59 -25.18 6.60
CA GLU A 238 7.95 -24.66 6.46
C GLU A 238 8.97 -25.74 6.84
N GLU A 239 8.79 -26.42 7.99
CA GLU A 239 9.60 -27.60 8.34
C GLU A 239 9.41 -28.75 7.34
N GLN A 240 8.19 -29.04 6.86
CA GLN A 240 8.00 -30.06 5.80
C GLN A 240 8.59 -29.63 4.46
N ALA A 241 8.53 -28.35 4.09
CA ALA A 241 9.15 -27.89 2.86
C ALA A 241 10.68 -27.95 2.97
N GLU A 242 11.24 -27.63 4.14
CA GLU A 242 12.67 -27.81 4.43
C GLU A 242 13.07 -29.30 4.43
N ASP A 243 12.25 -30.17 5.03
CA ASP A 243 12.44 -31.62 5.06
C ASP A 243 12.33 -32.24 3.66
N ASP A 244 11.33 -31.82 2.87
CA ASP A 244 11.12 -32.25 1.49
C ASP A 244 12.26 -31.75 0.58
N MET A 245 12.74 -30.53 0.81
CA MET A 245 13.90 -29.98 0.11
C MET A 245 15.17 -30.75 0.46
N PHE A 246 15.39 -31.08 1.74
CA PHE A 246 16.52 -31.89 2.20
C PHE A 246 16.46 -33.32 1.65
N ALA A 247 15.28 -33.96 1.63
CA ALA A 247 15.09 -35.28 1.03
C ALA A 247 15.40 -35.27 -0.48
N THR A 248 15.00 -34.20 -1.18
CA THR A 248 15.34 -34.00 -2.60
C THR A 248 16.85 -33.86 -2.79
N PHE A 249 17.53 -33.14 -1.90
CA PHE A 249 18.98 -33.04 -1.90
C PHE A 249 19.69 -34.36 -1.64
N VAL A 250 19.24 -35.16 -0.67
CA VAL A 250 19.81 -36.49 -0.41
C VAL A 250 19.70 -37.38 -1.66
N ALA A 251 18.57 -37.33 -2.38
CA ALA A 251 18.42 -38.05 -3.64
C ALA A 251 19.38 -37.56 -4.74
N ILE A 252 19.55 -36.24 -4.88
CA ILE A 252 20.50 -35.64 -5.82
C ILE A 252 21.94 -36.08 -5.49
N VAL A 253 22.31 -36.05 -4.21
CA VAL A 253 23.63 -36.44 -3.72
C VAL A 253 23.88 -37.92 -3.96
N ASP A 254 22.91 -38.79 -3.70
CA ASP A 254 23.04 -40.24 -3.92
C ASP A 254 23.23 -40.57 -5.41
N GLU A 255 22.48 -39.91 -6.30
CA GLU A 255 22.66 -40.03 -7.75
C GLU A 255 24.05 -39.53 -8.19
N LEU A 256 24.47 -38.37 -7.66
CA LEU A 256 25.73 -37.72 -8.01
C LEU A 256 26.94 -38.54 -7.56
N LEU A 257 26.96 -38.98 -6.30
CA LEU A 257 28.05 -39.78 -5.73
C LEU A 257 28.03 -41.22 -6.26
N GLY A 258 26.85 -41.77 -6.55
CA GLY A 258 26.71 -43.14 -7.06
C GLY A 258 27.20 -43.32 -8.50
N SER A 259 27.19 -42.27 -9.32
CA SER A 259 27.57 -42.34 -10.74
C SER A 259 28.97 -41.79 -11.05
N ASN A 260 29.48 -40.85 -10.25
CA ASN A 260 30.71 -40.11 -10.58
C ASN A 260 31.91 -40.42 -9.66
N LEU A 261 31.74 -41.24 -8.61
CA LEU A 261 32.87 -41.69 -7.80
C LEU A 261 33.50 -42.98 -8.34
N SER A 262 34.83 -43.07 -8.26
CA SER A 262 35.55 -44.29 -8.59
C SER A 262 35.35 -45.38 -7.51
N ALA A 263 35.34 -46.65 -7.91
CA ALA A 263 35.13 -47.78 -7.00
C ALA A 263 36.12 -47.82 -5.82
N ALA A 264 37.36 -47.35 -6.02
CA ALA A 264 38.37 -47.30 -4.97
C ALA A 264 38.06 -46.24 -3.89
N VAL A 265 37.45 -45.12 -4.27
CA VAL A 265 37.04 -44.06 -3.33
C VAL A 265 35.79 -44.50 -2.57
N VAL A 266 34.83 -45.14 -3.25
CA VAL A 266 33.64 -45.70 -2.61
C VAL A 266 34.00 -46.79 -1.59
N GLU A 267 34.92 -47.70 -1.92
CA GLU A 267 35.37 -48.74 -0.97
C GLU A 267 36.08 -48.13 0.26
N ALA A 268 36.88 -47.08 0.06
CA ALA A 268 37.53 -46.36 1.15
C ALA A 268 36.51 -45.61 2.04
N PHE A 269 35.47 -45.04 1.44
CA PHE A 269 34.40 -44.35 2.16
C PHE A 269 33.51 -45.32 2.94
N VAL A 270 33.09 -46.43 2.34
CA VAL A 270 32.28 -47.47 3.02
C VAL A 270 33.03 -48.07 4.23
N ALA A 271 34.36 -48.07 4.20
CA ALA A 271 35.19 -48.49 5.32
C ALA A 271 35.40 -47.42 6.40
N SER A 272 34.99 -46.17 6.16
CA SER A 272 35.12 -45.06 7.12
C SER A 272 33.97 -45.03 8.12
N GLU A 273 34.20 -44.37 9.26
CA GLU A 273 33.17 -44.16 10.29
C GLU A 273 32.07 -43.18 9.82
N ASP A 274 32.36 -42.38 8.80
CA ASP A 274 31.44 -41.39 8.21
C ASP A 274 30.29 -42.06 7.43
N PHE A 275 30.53 -43.26 6.90
CA PHE A 275 29.52 -44.02 6.16
C PHE A 275 28.29 -44.33 7.02
N ALA A 276 28.47 -44.58 8.33
CA ALA A 276 27.34 -44.85 9.23
C ALA A 276 26.40 -43.64 9.35
N THR A 277 26.94 -42.42 9.35
CA THR A 277 26.15 -41.18 9.36
C THR A 277 25.48 -40.95 8.01
N TYR A 278 26.20 -41.21 6.92
CA TYR A 278 25.65 -41.13 5.56
C TYR A 278 24.49 -42.10 5.34
N GLU A 279 24.62 -43.36 5.77
CA GLU A 279 23.57 -44.37 5.66
C GLU A 279 22.34 -44.03 6.53
N ALA A 280 22.55 -43.55 7.75
CA ALA A 280 21.47 -43.19 8.66
C ALA A 280 20.62 -42.03 8.09
N VAL A 281 21.25 -40.97 7.60
CA VAL A 281 20.54 -39.81 7.01
C VAL A 281 20.01 -40.13 5.61
N GLY A 282 20.73 -40.93 4.82
CA GLY A 282 20.33 -41.35 3.49
C GLY A 282 19.10 -42.26 3.47
N SER A 283 18.92 -43.09 4.51
CA SER A 283 17.78 -44.01 4.61
C SER A 283 16.51 -43.34 5.15
N ASP A 284 16.64 -42.30 5.98
CA ASP A 284 15.51 -41.56 6.55
C ASP A 284 15.80 -40.05 6.68
N PRO A 285 15.76 -39.30 5.56
CA PRO A 285 16.09 -37.87 5.56
C PRO A 285 15.09 -37.00 6.33
N HIS A 286 13.85 -37.46 6.50
CA HIS A 286 12.79 -36.71 7.17
C HIS A 286 12.89 -36.77 8.71
N ASN A 287 13.53 -37.81 9.26
CA ASN A 287 13.73 -37.93 10.71
C ASN A 287 15.15 -37.58 11.17
N ALA A 288 16.02 -37.13 10.26
CA ALA A 288 17.37 -36.71 10.59
C ALA A 288 17.36 -35.36 11.34
N ASP A 289 17.97 -35.34 12.52
CA ASP A 289 18.15 -34.13 13.32
C ASP A 289 19.06 -33.12 12.59
N GLU A 290 18.95 -31.82 12.90
CA GLU A 290 19.77 -30.74 12.34
C GLU A 290 21.29 -31.04 12.40
N ASP A 291 21.77 -31.55 13.54
CA ASP A 291 23.17 -31.93 13.73
C ASP A 291 23.59 -33.08 12.79
N MET A 292 22.70 -34.02 12.51
CA MET A 292 22.96 -35.12 11.56
C MET A 292 22.95 -34.63 10.11
N ARG A 293 22.07 -33.68 9.78
CA ARG A 293 22.00 -33.04 8.45
C ARG A 293 23.27 -32.24 8.16
N ALA A 294 23.76 -31.47 9.14
CA ALA A 294 25.03 -30.74 9.03
C ALA A 294 26.22 -31.70 8.87
N ALA A 295 26.27 -32.78 9.66
CA ALA A 295 27.30 -33.81 9.53
C ALA A 295 27.26 -34.49 8.15
N PHE A 296 26.07 -34.83 7.65
CA PHE A 296 25.88 -35.37 6.30
C PHE A 296 26.39 -34.41 5.24
N PHE A 297 26.05 -33.12 5.33
CA PHE A 297 26.52 -32.11 4.37
C PHE A 297 28.05 -32.02 4.35
N SER A 298 28.71 -31.99 5.51
CA SER A 298 30.18 -31.98 5.58
C SER A 298 30.81 -33.23 4.97
N ILE A 299 30.18 -34.39 5.13
CA ILE A 299 30.65 -35.64 4.53
C ILE A 299 30.51 -35.56 3.01
N VAL A 300 29.36 -35.11 2.51
CA VAL A 300 29.08 -34.96 1.07
C VAL A 300 30.05 -33.97 0.41
N ASP A 301 30.27 -32.81 1.02
CA ASP A 301 31.21 -31.79 0.51
C ASP A 301 32.64 -32.36 0.40
N SER A 302 33.06 -33.17 1.39
CA SER A 302 34.35 -33.86 1.33
C SER A 302 34.45 -34.86 0.18
N GLN A 303 33.36 -35.57 -0.14
CA GLN A 303 33.33 -36.53 -1.24
C GLN A 303 33.24 -35.85 -2.60
N LEU A 304 32.53 -34.72 -2.70
CA LEU A 304 32.54 -33.88 -3.90
C LEU A 304 33.94 -33.37 -4.22
N GLY A 305 34.74 -33.05 -3.19
CA GLY A 305 36.15 -32.70 -3.34
C GLY A 305 37.04 -33.82 -3.90
N ASN A 306 36.59 -35.08 -3.85
CA ASN A 306 37.32 -36.24 -4.39
C ASN A 306 36.94 -36.58 -5.84
N MET A 307 35.98 -35.85 -6.43
CA MET A 307 35.53 -36.06 -7.81
C MET A 307 36.42 -35.35 -8.84
N ALA A 308 36.32 -35.76 -10.10
CA ALA A 308 37.00 -35.05 -11.18
C ALA A 308 36.37 -33.68 -11.42
N GLN A 309 37.20 -32.67 -11.74
CA GLN A 309 36.73 -31.30 -11.98
C GLN A 309 35.66 -31.21 -13.07
N GLU A 310 35.74 -32.08 -14.07
CA GLU A 310 34.78 -32.14 -15.19
C GLU A 310 33.36 -32.50 -14.71
N ASP A 311 33.25 -33.40 -13.73
CA ASP A 311 31.97 -33.83 -13.16
C ASP A 311 31.40 -32.79 -12.19
N ILE A 312 32.27 -32.09 -11.46
CA ILE A 312 31.89 -30.96 -10.60
C ILE A 312 31.34 -29.81 -11.45
N ASP A 313 32.02 -29.45 -12.54
CA ASP A 313 31.58 -28.38 -13.44
C ASP A 313 30.24 -28.74 -14.11
N ALA A 314 30.04 -30.01 -14.48
CA ALA A 314 28.77 -30.51 -14.98
C ALA A 314 27.65 -30.38 -13.94
N PHE A 315 27.91 -30.74 -12.68
CA PHE A 315 26.94 -30.60 -11.58
C PHE A 315 26.59 -29.14 -11.29
N VAL A 316 27.58 -28.25 -11.19
CA VAL A 316 27.37 -26.82 -10.91
C VAL A 316 26.56 -26.13 -12.01
N SER A 317 26.65 -26.61 -13.24
CA SER A 317 25.84 -26.11 -14.37
C SER A 317 24.42 -26.67 -14.44
N SER A 318 24.09 -27.64 -13.58
CA SER A 318 22.76 -28.26 -13.52
C SER A 318 21.80 -27.52 -12.60
N GLU A 319 20.50 -27.69 -12.83
CA GLU A 319 19.44 -27.13 -11.98
C GLU A 319 19.49 -27.68 -10.54
N ASN A 320 20.08 -28.87 -10.35
CA ASN A 320 20.24 -29.51 -9.04
C ASN A 320 21.22 -28.77 -8.11
N PHE A 321 22.11 -27.94 -8.68
CA PHE A 321 23.05 -27.15 -7.89
C PHE A 321 22.35 -26.05 -7.06
N GLU A 322 21.20 -25.54 -7.53
CA GLU A 322 20.43 -24.55 -6.79
C GLU A 322 19.99 -25.12 -5.43
N ILE A 323 19.49 -26.36 -5.42
CA ILE A 323 19.07 -27.07 -4.21
C ILE A 323 20.27 -27.34 -3.29
N TYR A 324 21.39 -27.81 -3.85
CA TYR A 324 22.64 -28.01 -3.10
C TYR A 324 23.12 -26.72 -2.43
N SER A 325 23.12 -25.61 -3.16
CA SER A 325 23.58 -24.30 -2.65
C SER A 325 22.64 -23.72 -1.59
N ALA A 326 21.33 -23.90 -1.74
CA ALA A 326 20.33 -23.43 -0.79
C ALA A 326 20.49 -24.14 0.57
N ILE A 327 20.67 -25.47 0.55
CA ILE A 327 20.93 -26.28 1.74
C ILE A 327 22.32 -25.96 2.29
N GLY A 328 23.34 -25.85 1.44
CA GLY A 328 24.68 -25.48 1.86
C GLY A 328 24.73 -24.14 2.61
N ALA A 329 23.87 -23.17 2.28
CA ALA A 329 23.77 -21.91 3.00
C ALA A 329 23.11 -22.03 4.39
N GLN A 330 22.31 -23.09 4.63
CA GLN A 330 21.69 -23.36 5.92
C GLN A 330 22.66 -24.06 6.88
N TYR A 331 23.49 -24.98 6.37
CA TYR A 331 24.35 -25.85 7.20
C TYR A 331 25.85 -25.48 7.21
N GLN A 332 26.23 -24.26 6.75
CA GLN A 332 27.63 -23.78 6.70
C GLN A 332 28.15 -23.13 7.99
#